data_AF-A0A7W9BQ19-F1
#
_entry.id   AF-A0A7W9BQ19-F1
#
_cell.length_a   1.000
_cell.length_b   1.000
_cell.length_c   1.000
_cell.angle_alpha   90.00
_cell.angle_beta   90.00
_cell.angle_gamma   90.00
#
_symmetry.space_group_name_H-M   'P 1'
#
loop_
_entity.id
_entity.type
_entity.pdbx_description
1 polymer ?
#
loop_
_entity_poly.entity_id
_entity_poly.type
_entity_poly.pdbx_seq_one_letter_code
_entity_poly.pdbx_strand_id
1 'polypeptide(L)' 'MRRTKVAEIYRKTGNLRAVQLLLGHTKVDSTVRYLGVELEDALSISERIDI' A
#
# COMPACT_ATOMS: atom_id res chain seq x y z
N MET A 1 15.32 7.49 -2.22
CA MET A 1 15.56 6.03 -2.30
C MET A 1 14.52 5.16 -1.59
N ARG A 2 14.05 5.51 -0.38
CA ARG A 2 13.14 4.64 0.41
C ARG A 2 11.79 4.36 -0.27
N ARG A 3 11.20 5.39 -0.90
CA ARG A 3 9.93 5.30 -1.64
C ARG A 3 9.97 4.32 -2.81
N THR A 4 11.07 4.30 -3.58
CA THR A 4 11.23 3.45 -4.78
C THR A 4 11.26 1.97 -4.44
N LYS A 5 11.96 1.58 -3.36
CA LYS A 5 12.10 0.19 -2.94
C LYS A 5 10.79 -0.38 -2.38
N VAL A 6 10.03 0.46 -1.67
CA VAL A 6 8.74 0.07 -1.10
C VAL A 6 7.67 -0.09 -2.19
N ALA A 7 7.68 0.78 -3.20
CA ALA A 7 6.82 0.61 -4.37
C ALA A 7 7.17 -0.63 -5.21
N GLU A 8 8.44 -1.01 -5.28
CA GLU A 8 8.86 -2.25 -5.92
C GLU A 8 8.39 -3.50 -5.16
N ILE A 9 8.47 -3.49 -3.83
CA ILE A 9 7.94 -4.58 -2.98
C ILE A 9 6.44 -4.72 -3.19
N TYR A 10 5.68 -3.62 -3.22
CA TYR A 10 4.26 -3.65 -3.52
C TYR A 10 3.99 -4.26 -4.89
N ARG A 11 4.67 -3.79 -5.95
CA ARG A 11 4.49 -4.32 -7.31
C ARG A 11 4.85 -5.81 -7.45
N LYS A 12 5.82 -6.30 -6.69
CA LYS A 12 6.21 -7.72 -6.70
C LYS A 12 5.28 -8.63 -5.90
N THR A 13 4.67 -8.11 -4.83
CA THR A 13 3.95 -8.94 -3.84
C THR A 13 2.44 -8.71 -3.82
N GLY A 14 1.96 -7.57 -4.34
CA GLY A 14 0.58 -7.10 -4.18
C GLY A 14 0.18 -6.84 -2.72
N ASN A 15 1.11 -6.97 -1.76
CA ASN A 15 0.77 -6.99 -0.35
C ASN A 15 0.93 -5.61 0.29
N LEU A 16 -0.18 -4.86 0.32
CA LEU A 16 -0.23 -3.54 0.92
C LEU A 16 0.03 -3.56 2.44
N ARG A 17 -0.34 -4.65 3.13
CA ARG A 17 -0.16 -4.80 4.58
C ARG A 17 1.32 -4.94 4.97
N ALA A 18 2.08 -5.72 4.20
CA ALA A 18 3.52 -5.84 4.38
C ALA A 18 4.21 -4.48 4.20
N VAL A 19 3.79 -3.73 3.18
CA VAL A 19 4.29 -2.38 2.91
C VAL A 19 3.90 -1.39 4.02
N GLN A 20 2.69 -1.47 4.54
CA GLN A 20 2.21 -0.66 5.66
C GLN A 20 3.09 -0.86 6.92
N LEU A 21 3.37 -2.12 7.26
CA LEU A 21 4.28 -2.49 8.36
C LEU A 21 5.70 -1.97 8.12
N LEU A 22 6.23 -2.12 6.90
CA LEU A 22 7.57 -1.67 6.53
C LEU A 22 7.75 -0.14 6.65
N LEU A 23 6.66 0.60 6.42
CA LEU A 23 6.61 2.06 6.54
C LEU A 23 6.25 2.54 7.95
N GLY A 24 5.79 1.65 8.83
CA GLY A 24 5.32 2.01 10.17
C GLY A 24 4.03 2.84 10.15
N HIS A 25 3.20 2.68 9.12
CA HIS A 25 1.96 3.42 9.00
C HIS A 25 0.84 2.77 9.80
N THR A 26 0.20 3.53 10.69
CA THR A 26 -1.01 3.10 11.40
C THR A 26 -2.23 3.04 10.48
N LYS A 27 -2.29 3.87 9.43
CA LYS A 27 -3.40 3.94 8.48
C LYS A 27 -3.01 3.41 7.11
N VAL A 28 -3.92 2.65 6.49
CA VAL A 28 -3.76 2.12 5.13
C VAL A 28 -3.74 3.28 4.11
N ASP A 29 -4.56 4.31 4.32
CA ASP A 29 -4.61 5.52 3.48
C ASP A 29 -3.26 6.22 3.34
N SER A 30 -2.49 6.27 4.42
CA SER A 30 -1.15 6.85 4.42
C SER A 30 -0.20 6.05 3.52
N THR A 31 -0.40 4.74 3.45
CA THR A 31 0.40 3.82 2.64
C THR A 31 0.06 3.94 1.15
N VAL A 32 -1.23 4.00 0.83
CA VAL A 32 -1.71 4.23 -0.55
C VAL A 32 -1.20 5.57 -1.09
N ARG A 33 -1.39 6.65 -0.31
CA ARG A 33 -0.93 8.00 -0.69
C ARG A 33 0.59 8.07 -0.82
N TYR A 34 1.34 7.37 0.04
CA TYR A 34 2.79 7.31 -0.04
C TYR A 34 3.29 6.58 -1.30
N LEU A 35 2.64 5.46 -1.65
CA LEU A 35 2.96 4.70 -2.85
C LEU A 35 2.57 5.43 -4.13
N GLY A 36 1.56 6.31 -4.09
CA GLY A 36 1.06 7.00 -5.27
C GLY A 36 0.41 6.04 -6.27
N VAL A 37 -0.12 4.92 -5.78
CA VAL A 37 -0.95 4.01 -6.59
C VAL A 37 -2.23 4.76 -6.95
N GLU A 38 -2.66 4.68 -8.21
CA GLU A 38 -3.92 5.29 -8.64
C GLU A 38 -5.08 4.69 -7.83
N LEU A 39 -6.02 5.56 -7.49
CA LEU A 39 -7.13 5.34 -6.55
C LEU A 39 -7.96 4.08 -6.87
N GLU A 40 -7.90 3.60 -8.11
CA GLU A 40 -8.61 2.43 -8.62
C GLU A 40 -8.10 1.08 -8.07
N ASP A 41 -6.81 0.92 -7.78
CA ASP A 41 -6.28 -0.29 -7.12
C ASP A 41 -6.56 -0.28 -5.61
N ALA A 42 -6.66 0.90 -5.01
CA ALA A 42 -6.91 1.07 -3.59
C ALA A 42 -8.37 0.73 -3.20
N LEU A 43 -9.33 1.02 -4.09
CA LEU A 43 -10.74 0.70 -3.88
C LEU A 43 -10.97 -0.81 -3.80
N SER A 44 -10.36 -1.58 -4.71
CA SER A 44 -10.47 -3.05 -4.72
C SER A 44 -9.81 -3.73 -3.50
N ILE A 45 -8.81 -3.08 -2.89
CA ILE A 45 -8.18 -3.55 -1.64
C ILE A 45 -9.00 -3.12 -0.42
N SER A 46 -9.60 -1.92 -0.43
CA SER A 46 -10.47 -1.44 0.66
C SER A 46 -11.76 -2.25 0.75
N GLU A 47 -12.40 -2.58 -0.38
CA GLU A 47 -13.63 -3.39 -0.43
C GLU A 47 -13.41 -4.84 0.06
N ARG A 48 -12.16 -5.34 0.03
CA ARG A 48 -11.81 -6.67 0.58
C ARG A 48 -11.54 -6.68 2.08
N ILE A 49 -11.41 -5.51 2.72
CA ILE A 49 -11.09 -5.39 4.16
C ILE A 49 -12.34 -5.10 5.01
N ASP A 50 -13.51 -4.92 4.38
CA ASP A 50 -14.78 -4.84 5.10
C ASP A 50 -15.21 -6.25 5.56
N ILE A 51 -15.03 -6.54 6.85
CA ILE A 51 -15.64 -7.65 7.60
C ILE A 51 -16.42 -7.09 8.79
#